data_AF-A0A172MAB7-F1
#
_entry.id   AF-A0A172MAB7-F1
#
_cell.length_a   1.000
_cell.length_b   1.000
_cell.length_c   1.000
_cell.angle_alpha   90.00
_cell.angle_beta   90.00
_cell.angle_gamma   90.00
#
_symmetry.space_group_name_H-M   'P 1'
#
loop_
_entity.id
_entity.type
_entity.pdbx_description
1 polymer ?
#
loop_
_entity_poly.entity_id
_entity_poly.type
_entity_poly.pdbx_seq_one_letter_code
_entity_poly.pdbx_strand_id
1 'polypeptide(L)'
;HEGRMHEGRIKLTLAKIRKAARELLTLDEKDSRRLFEGNALLRRLVRIGVLDEGKMKLDYVLGLRLEDFMERRLQTQVFKLGLAKSIHH
;
A
#
# COMPACT_ATOMS: atom_id res chain seq x y z
N HIS A 1 0.26 -18.99 16.42
CA HIS A 1 0.39 -17.65 17.06
C HIS A 1 1.24 -16.70 16.19
N GLU A 2 1.10 -16.74 14.85
CA GLU A 2 1.92 -15.97 13.89
C GLU A 2 1.24 -14.69 13.37
N GLY A 3 -0.07 -14.53 13.65
CA GLY A 3 -0.85 -13.38 13.17
C GLY A 3 -0.41 -12.03 13.77
N ARG A 4 -0.03 -12.00 15.06
CA ARG A 4 0.28 -10.75 15.78
C ARG A 4 1.62 -10.10 15.39
N MET A 5 2.59 -10.89 14.93
CA MET A 5 3.92 -10.38 14.52
C MET A 5 3.87 -9.59 13.20
N HIS A 6 2.90 -9.86 12.33
CA HIS A 6 2.74 -9.14 11.07
C HIS A 6 2.11 -7.76 11.27
N GLU A 7 1.18 -7.63 12.21
CA GLU A 7 0.47 -6.38 12.46
C GLU A 7 1.41 -5.26 12.90
N GLY A 8 2.31 -5.53 13.86
CA GLY A 8 3.29 -4.55 14.35
C GLY A 8 4.26 -4.08 13.25
N ARG A 9 4.68 -5.01 12.38
CA ARG A 9 5.54 -4.68 11.23
C ARG A 9 4.82 -3.81 10.20
N ILE A 10 3.55 -4.09 9.92
CA ILE A 10 2.75 -3.28 8.99
C ILE A 10 2.50 -1.89 9.58
N LYS A 11 2.15 -1.78 10.87
CA LYS A 11 1.99 -0.50 11.57
C LYS A 11 3.26 0.36 11.48
N LEU A 12 4.42 -0.25 11.72
CA LEU A 12 5.71 0.45 11.62
C LEU A 12 5.99 0.92 10.18
N THR A 13 5.75 0.06 9.19
CA THR A 13 5.92 0.41 7.78
C THR A 13 4.96 1.53 7.36
N LEU A 14 3.69 1.47 7.75
CA LEU A 14 2.68 2.49 7.49
C LEU A 14 3.09 3.84 8.09
N ALA A 15 3.59 3.84 9.34
CA ALA A 15 4.07 5.05 10.00
C ALA A 15 5.23 5.71 9.23
N LYS A 16 6.19 4.90 8.74
CA LYS A 16 7.31 5.39 7.91
C LYS A 16 6.83 5.97 6.57
N ILE A 17 5.91 5.27 5.90
CA ILE A 17 5.34 5.71 4.61
C ILE A 17 4.58 7.03 4.78
N ARG A 18 3.73 7.15 5.80
CA ARG A 18 3.00 8.39 6.11
C ARG A 18 3.93 9.54 6.50
N LYS A 19 5.06 9.26 7.16
CA LYS A 19 6.06 10.28 7.46
C LYS A 19 6.70 10.81 6.16
N ALA A 20 7.18 9.91 5.30
CA ALA A 20 7.76 10.28 4.01
C ALA A 20 6.76 11.05 3.14
N ALA A 21 5.51 10.58 3.04
CA ALA A 21 4.47 11.29 2.28
C ALA A 21 4.23 12.71 2.81
N ARG A 22 4.24 12.93 4.13
CA ARG A 22 4.13 14.27 4.72
C ARG A 22 5.32 15.15 4.35
N GLU A 23 6.55 14.64 4.49
CA GLU A 23 7.76 15.38 4.12
C GLU A 23 7.73 15.78 2.63
N LEU A 24 7.32 14.88 1.75
CA LEU A 24 7.19 15.16 0.32
C LEU A 24 6.07 16.17 0.00
N LEU A 25 4.96 16.15 0.75
CA LEU A 25 3.86 17.11 0.60
C LEU A 25 4.21 18.52 1.08
N THR A 26 5.23 18.67 1.94
CA THR A 26 5.74 20.01 2.32
C THR A 26 6.60 20.66 1.23
N LEU A 27 7.10 19.88 0.27
CA LEU A 27 7.86 20.38 -0.86
C LEU A 27 6.92 20.87 -1.96
N ASP A 28 7.43 21.78 -2.80
CA ASP A 28 6.70 22.29 -3.96
C ASP A 28 6.31 21.15 -4.93
N GLU A 29 5.19 21.27 -5.62
CA GLU A 29 4.71 20.28 -6.58
C GLU A 29 5.69 20.03 -7.74
N LYS A 30 6.54 21.03 -8.05
CA LYS A 30 7.56 20.94 -9.09
C LYS A 30 8.92 20.49 -8.56
N ASP A 31 9.05 20.24 -7.26
CA ASP A 31 10.30 19.79 -6.67
C ASP A 31 10.68 18.39 -7.20
N SER A 32 11.90 18.25 -7.71
CA SER A 32 12.40 17.00 -8.27
C SER A 32 12.36 15.84 -7.27
N ARG A 33 12.59 16.09 -5.97
CA ARG A 33 12.51 15.04 -4.94
C ARG A 33 11.07 14.58 -4.74
N ARG A 34 10.12 15.52 -4.67
CA ARG A 34 8.68 15.18 -4.57
C ARG A 34 8.23 14.32 -5.74
N LEU A 35 8.61 14.69 -6.95
CA LEU A 35 8.24 13.95 -8.17
C LEU A 35 8.85 12.56 -8.23
N PHE A 36 10.13 12.43 -7.85
CA PHE A 36 10.85 11.16 -7.97
C PHE A 36 10.54 10.21 -6.80
N GLU A 37 10.71 10.68 -5.56
CA GLU A 37 10.45 9.88 -4.36
C GLU A 37 8.94 9.61 -4.20
N GLY A 38 8.09 10.58 -4.54
CA GLY A 38 6.65 10.41 -4.51
C GLY A 38 6.19 9.33 -5.48
N ASN A 39 6.63 9.37 -6.74
CA ASN A 39 6.31 8.31 -7.71
C ASN A 39 6.88 6.95 -7.30
N ALA A 40 8.09 6.90 -6.77
CA ALA A 40 8.68 5.64 -6.29
C ALA A 40 7.86 5.03 -5.15
N LEU A 41 7.40 5.86 -4.20
CA LEU A 41 6.55 5.44 -3.09
C LEU A 41 5.20 4.91 -3.59
N LEU A 42 4.54 5.64 -4.49
CA LEU A 42 3.26 5.27 -5.08
C LEU A 42 3.35 3.96 -5.87
N ARG A 43 4.37 3.80 -6.72
CA ARG A 43 4.61 2.55 -7.46
C ARG A 43 4.82 1.36 -6.53
N ARG A 44 5.53 1.56 -5.42
CA ARG A 44 5.72 0.50 -4.42
C ARG A 44 4.39 0.09 -3.80
N LEU A 45 3.56 1.06 -3.43
CA LEU A 45 2.22 0.84 -2.84
C LEU A 45 1.26 0.13 -3.79
N VAL A 46 1.28 0.50 -5.08
CA VAL A 46 0.51 -0.19 -6.13
C VAL A 46 1.00 -1.63 -6.32
N ARG A 47 2.31 -1.83 -6.38
CA ARG A 47 2.91 -3.16 -6.58
C ARG A 47 2.61 -4.13 -5.43
N ILE A 48 2.62 -3.64 -4.18
CA ILE A 48 2.18 -4.44 -3.03
C ILE A 48 0.65 -4.51 -2.94
N GLY A 49 -0.03 -3.61 -3.63
CA GLY A 49 -1.46 -3.67 -3.82
C GLY A 49 -2.33 -2.87 -2.86
N VAL A 50 -1.72 -2.02 -2.06
CA VAL A 50 -2.42 -1.24 -1.04
C VAL A 50 -3.08 -0.02 -1.65
N LEU A 51 -2.58 0.43 -2.81
CA LEU A 51 -3.11 1.56 -3.56
C LEU A 51 -3.52 1.10 -4.96
N ASP A 52 -4.59 1.70 -5.46
CA ASP A 52 -5.06 1.49 -6.83
C ASP A 52 -4.30 2.38 -7.82
N GLU A 53 -4.13 1.91 -9.05
CA GLU A 53 -3.45 2.65 -10.13
C GLU A 53 -4.16 3.98 -10.46
N GLY A 54 -5.49 4.05 -10.29
CA GLY A 54 -6.26 5.29 -10.44
C GLY A 54 -6.11 6.27 -9.28
N LYS A 55 -5.49 5.86 -8.17
CA LYS A 55 -5.34 6.65 -6.94
C LYS A 55 -3.87 6.97 -6.61
N MET A 56 -3.02 7.08 -7.62
CA MET A 56 -1.59 7.41 -7.47
C MET A 56 -1.35 8.89 -7.10
N LYS A 57 -1.84 9.32 -5.92
CA LYS A 57 -1.54 10.63 -5.32
C LYS A 57 -1.05 10.48 -3.89
N LEU A 58 -0.14 11.36 -3.46
CA LEU A 58 0.41 11.36 -2.11
C LEU A 58 -0.65 11.61 -1.03
N ASP A 59 -1.71 12.36 -1.33
CA ASP A 59 -2.83 12.58 -0.41
C ASP A 59 -3.54 11.28 -0.02
N TYR A 60 -3.72 10.35 -0.96
CA TYR A 60 -4.32 9.04 -0.67
C TYR A 60 -3.42 8.18 0.22
N VAL A 61 -2.10 8.38 0.16
CA VAL A 61 -1.13 7.68 1.01
C VAL A 61 -1.31 8.06 2.49
N LEU A 62 -1.69 9.31 2.77
CA LEU A 62 -1.99 9.75 4.15
C LEU A 62 -3.22 9.05 4.73
N GLY A 63 -4.21 8.74 3.88
CA GLY A 63 -5.46 8.07 4.25
C GLY A 63 -5.37 6.55 4.44
N LEU A 64 -4.27 5.90 4.06
CA LEU A 64 -4.12 4.44 4.13
C LEU A 64 -4.29 3.91 5.55
N ARG A 65 -5.12 2.88 5.74
CA ARG A 65 -5.33 2.20 7.02
C ARG A 65 -4.58 0.87 7.06
N LEU A 66 -4.52 0.28 8.24
CA LEU A 66 -3.95 -1.05 8.44
C LEU A 66 -4.74 -2.13 7.69
N GLU A 67 -6.05 -1.94 7.58
CA GLU A 67 -7.01 -2.83 6.93
C GLU A 67 -6.68 -3.01 5.44
N ASP A 68 -6.27 -1.95 4.74
CA ASP A 68 -5.88 -1.98 3.32
C ASP A 68 -4.70 -2.94 3.05
N PHE A 69 -3.84 -3.15 4.05
CA PHE A 69 -2.74 -4.14 3.97
C PHE A 69 -3.19 -5.56 4.33
N MET A 70 -4.27 -5.71 5.10
CA MET A 70 -4.79 -7.00 5.55
C MET A 70 -5.75 -7.63 4.54
N GLU A 71 -6.55 -6.83 3.81
CA GLU A 71 -7.48 -7.32 2.79
C GLU A 71 -6.76 -8.05 1.63
N ARG A 72 -5.55 -7.63 1.27
CA ARG A 72 -4.69 -8.32 0.28
C ARG A 72 -4.27 -9.73 0.71
N ARG A 73 -4.24 -10.01 2.01
CA ARG A 73 -3.92 -11.35 2.53
C ARG A 73 -5.07 -12.31 2.28
N LEU A 74 -6.31 -11.84 2.41
CA LEU A 74 -7.49 -12.62 2.06
C LEU A 74 -7.52 -12.84 0.54
N GLN A 75 -7.29 -11.82 -0.28
CA GLN A 75 -7.30 -12.00 -1.73
C GLN A 75 -6.19 -12.94 -2.25
N THR A 76 -4.98 -12.92 -1.66
CA THR A 76 -3.89 -13.83 -2.03
C THR A 76 -4.13 -15.26 -1.52
N GLN A 77 -4.73 -15.43 -0.33
CA GLN A 77 -5.11 -16.74 0.19
C GLN A 77 -6.30 -17.33 -0.55
N VAL A 78 -7.34 -16.54 -0.84
CA VAL A 78 -8.55 -16.99 -1.53
C VAL A 78 -8.28 -17.25 -3.01
N PHE A 79 -7.35 -16.54 -3.66
CA PHE A 79 -6.89 -16.90 -5.01
C PHE A 79 -6.04 -18.18 -5.02
N LYS A 80 -5.24 -18.46 -3.97
CA LYS A 80 -4.56 -19.74 -3.80
C LYS A 80 -5.49 -20.90 -3.40
N LEU A 81 -6.56 -20.60 -2.66
CA LEU A 81 -7.60 -21.57 -2.26
C LEU A 81 -8.70 -21.72 -3.34
N GLY A 82 -8.71 -20.83 -4.34
CA GLY A 82 -9.59 -20.85 -5.52
C GLY A 82 -9.19 -21.87 -6.59
N LEU A 83 -8.16 -22.70 -6.34
CA LEU A 83 -7.91 -23.94 -7.07
C LEU A 83 -8.69 -25.15 -6.49
N ALA A 84 -9.75 -24.90 -5.73
CA ALA A 84 -10.72 -25.91 -5.35
C ALA A 84 -12.15 -25.45 -5.69
N LYS A 85 -12.38 -25.10 -6.96
CA LYS A 85 -13.52 -25.53 -7.78
C LYS A 85 -13.57 -24.66 -9.04
N SER A 86 -13.49 -25.33 -10.18
CA SER A 86 -13.90 -24.81 -11.48
C SER A 86 -15.16 -23.95 -11.37
N ILE A 87 -15.25 -22.90 -12.17
CA ILE A 87 -16.36 -22.68 -13.12
C ILE A 87 -15.94 -21.47 -13.98
N HIS A 88 -15.57 -21.76 -15.23
CA HIS A 88 -15.78 -20.86 -16.35
C HIS A 88 -17.30 -20.69 -16.53
N HIS A 89 -17.76 -19.45 -16.62
CA HIS A 89 -18.69 -19.02 -17.66
C HIS A 89 -18.47 -17.53 -17.92
#